data_AF-A0A7L2F1I2-F1
#
_entry.id   AF-A0A7L2F1I2-F1
#
_cell.length_a   1.000
_cell.length_b   1.000
_cell.length_c   1.000
_cell.angle_alpha   90.00
_cell.angle_beta   90.00
_cell.angle_gamma   90.00
#
_symmetry.space_group_name_H-M   'P 1'
#
loop_
_entity.id
_entity.type
_entity.pdbx_description
1 polymer ?
#
loop_
_entity_poly.entity_id
_entity_poly.type
_entity_poly.pdbx_seq_one_letter_code
_entity_poly.pdbx_strand_id
1 'polypeptide(L)' 'TPEQVRAAANAFRVYVSAGPRDDDGDYVVDHSVLTFLVDPDGVFRDCYGRSRTAEEVARSVRGHMDAYEPLPPAGGQ' A
#
# COMPACT_ATOMS: atom_id res chain seq x y z
N THR A 1 -5.45 13.86 8.48
CA THR A 1 -4.50 14.77 9.17
C THR A 1 -3.08 14.22 9.04
N PRO A 2 -2.03 15.03 9.29
CA PRO A 2 -0.64 14.54 9.28
C PRO A 2 -0.42 13.32 10.19
N GLU A 3 -1.12 13.25 11.32
CA GLU A 3 -1.10 12.11 12.23
C GLU A 3 -1.67 10.84 11.60
N GLN A 4 -2.81 10.94 10.91
CA GLN A 4 -3.41 9.81 10.18
C GLN A 4 -2.48 9.32 9.05
N VAL A 5 -1.80 10.22 8.35
CA VAL A 5 -0.83 9.87 7.31
C VAL A 5 0.37 9.10 7.91
N ARG A 6 0.92 9.58 9.02
CA ARG A 6 2.01 8.90 9.73
C ARG A 6 1.59 7.53 10.27
N ALA A 7 0.38 7.44 10.82
CA ALA A 7 -0.17 6.17 11.30
C ALA A 7 -0.29 5.15 10.15
N ALA A 8 -0.82 5.56 9.00
CA ALA A 8 -0.91 4.71 7.81
C ALA A 8 0.49 4.32 7.28
N ALA A 9 1.42 5.27 7.16
CA ALA A 9 2.78 4.99 6.71
C ALA A 9 3.49 3.96 7.60
N ASN A 10 3.32 4.04 8.93
CA ASN A 10 3.85 3.07 9.87
C ASN A 10 3.17 1.70 9.75
N ALA A 11 1.84 1.66 9.62
CA ALA A 11 1.08 0.42 9.49
C ALA A 11 1.49 -0.37 8.22
N PHE A 12 1.71 0.33 7.11
CA PHE A 12 2.16 -0.26 5.85
C PHE A 12 3.69 -0.30 5.69
N ARG A 13 4.44 0.11 6.72
CA ARG A 13 5.92 0.16 6.74
C ARG A 13 6.52 0.89 5.53
N VAL A 14 5.88 1.97 5.10
CA VAL A 14 6.32 2.80 3.97
C VAL A 14 7.45 3.72 4.44
N TYR A 15 8.57 3.72 3.71
CA TYR A 15 9.64 4.69 3.92
C TYR A 15 9.25 6.05 3.32
N VAL A 16 9.54 7.12 4.04
CA VAL A 16 9.35 8.50 3.59
C VAL A 16 10.45 9.39 4.17
N SER A 17 11.06 10.22 3.34
CA SER A 17 12.10 11.19 3.72
C SER A 17 12.00 12.44 2.87
N ALA A 18 11.83 13.60 3.51
CA ALA A 18 11.85 14.87 2.80
C ALA A 18 13.31 15.27 2.51
N GLY A 19 13.60 15.53 1.24
CA GLY A 19 14.88 16.05 0.80
C GLY A 19 15.10 17.50 1.22
N PRO A 20 16.33 18.02 1.04
CA PRO A 20 16.61 19.43 1.25
C PRO A 20 15.76 20.29 0.31
N ARG A 21 15.44 21.51 0.74
CA ARG A 21 14.81 22.51 -0.12
C ARG A 21 15.84 23.11 -1.06
N ASP A 22 15.43 23.41 -2.29
CA ASP A 22 16.22 24.19 -3.24
C ASP A 22 16.07 25.70 -2.99
N ASP A 23 16.69 26.50 -3.86
CA ASP A 23 16.75 27.96 -3.76
C ASP A 23 15.36 28.62 -3.94
N ASP A 24 14.44 27.94 -4.64
CA ASP A 24 13.06 28.37 -4.84
C ASP A 24 12.13 27.87 -3.70
N GLY A 25 12.68 27.05 -2.80
CA GLY A 25 11.98 26.49 -1.66
C GLY A 25 11.26 25.16 -1.95
N ASP A 26 11.40 24.62 -3.16
CA ASP A 26 10.85 23.33 -3.55
C ASP A 26 11.65 22.18 -2.94
N TYR A 27 11.00 21.02 -2.75
CA TYR A 27 11.67 19.83 -2.23
C TYR A 27 11.05 18.57 -2.81
N VAL A 28 11.89 17.53 -2.91
CA VAL A 28 11.45 16.19 -3.27
C VAL A 28 11.26 15.34 -2.02
N VAL A 29 10.40 14.33 -2.12
CA VAL A 29 10.21 13.34 -1.07
C VAL A 29 10.65 11.98 -1.59
N ASP A 30 11.73 11.47 -1.02
CA ASP A 30 12.13 10.09 -1.24
C ASP A 30 11.17 9.15 -0.50
N HIS A 31 10.73 8.11 -1.18
CA HIS A 31 9.68 7.22 -0.67
C HIS A 31 9.74 5.83 -1.30
N SER A 32 9.15 4.85 -0.61
CA SER A 32 8.97 3.52 -1.17
C SER A 32 7.98 3.55 -2.35
N VAL A 33 8.41 3.04 -3.51
CA VAL A 33 7.54 2.87 -4.68
C VAL A 33 6.94 1.45 -4.66
N LEU A 34 5.85 1.30 -3.91
CA LEU A 34 5.13 0.04 -3.70
C LEU A 34 3.63 0.23 -3.93
N THR A 35 2.99 -0.76 -4.55
CA THR A 35 1.53 -0.87 -4.64
C THR A 35 1.06 -2.01 -3.74
N PHE A 36 0.07 -1.77 -2.89
CA PHE A 36 -0.45 -2.78 -1.96
C PHE A 36 -1.81 -3.30 -2.45
N LEU A 37 -2.00 -4.62 -2.41
CA LEU A 37 -3.30 -5.26 -2.61
C LEU A 37 -3.94 -5.53 -1.26
N VAL A 38 -5.13 -4.99 -1.07
CA VAL A 38 -5.98 -5.21 0.09
C VAL A 38 -7.29 -5.80 -0.41
N ASP A 39 -7.78 -6.82 0.27
CA ASP A 39 -9.05 -7.46 -0.08
C ASP A 39 -10.27 -6.65 0.38
N PRO A 40 -11.51 -7.07 0.03
CA PRO A 40 -12.73 -6.38 0.45
C PRO A 40 -12.95 -6.30 1.97
N ASP A 41 -12.36 -7.20 2.75
CA ASP A 41 -12.44 -7.21 4.22
C ASP A 41 -11.36 -6.31 4.88
N GLY A 42 -10.53 -5.64 4.08
CA GLY A 42 -9.48 -4.76 4.57
C GLY A 42 -8.19 -5.49 4.96
N VAL A 43 -8.04 -6.77 4.60
CA VAL A 43 -6.85 -7.58 4.89
C VAL A 43 -5.81 -7.39 3.79
N PHE A 44 -4.57 -7.13 4.20
CA PHE A 44 -3.43 -7.07 3.30
C PHE A 44 -3.19 -8.45 2.66
N ARG A 45 -3.08 -8.49 1.32
CA ARG A 45 -2.86 -9.74 0.56
C ARG A 45 -1.51 -9.80 -0.13
N ASP A 46 -1.05 -8.71 -0.73
CA ASP A 46 0.19 -8.71 -1.51
C ASP A 46 0.77 -7.31 -1.70
N CYS A 47 2.04 -7.21 -2.08
CA CYS A 47 2.68 -5.95 -2.44
C CYS A 47 3.54 -6.07 -3.71
N TYR A 48 3.49 -5.02 -4.53
CA TYR A 48 4.12 -4.99 -5.84
C TYR A 48 5.09 -3.82 -5.91
N GLY A 49 6.37 -4.13 -6.12
CA GLY A 49 7.39 -3.15 -6.41
C GLY A 49 7.42 -2.74 -7.88
N ARG A 50 8.20 -1.71 -8.17
CA ARG A 50 8.36 -1.11 -9.51
C ARG A 50 8.76 -2.08 -10.63
N SER A 51 9.39 -3.21 -10.30
CA SER A 51 9.82 -4.21 -11.29
C SER A 51 8.68 -5.06 -11.85
N ARG A 52 7.50 -5.08 -11.22
CA ARG A 52 6.37 -5.90 -11.66
C ARG A 52 5.70 -5.29 -12.89
N THR A 53 5.38 -6.12 -13.88
CA THR A 53 4.62 -5.66 -15.04
C THR A 53 3.12 -5.62 -14.77
N ALA A 54 2.38 -4.90 -15.60
CA ALA A 54 0.92 -4.85 -15.50
C ALA A 54 0.27 -6.24 -15.62
N GLU A 55 0.78 -7.11 -16.50
CA GLU A 55 0.28 -8.47 -16.69
C GLU A 55 0.53 -9.35 -15.47
N GLU A 56 1.70 -9.22 -14.84
CA GLU A 56 2.04 -9.96 -13.62
C GLU A 56 1.15 -9.54 -12.45
N VAL A 57 0.97 -8.24 -12.25
CA VAL A 57 0.07 -7.71 -11.21
C VAL A 57 -1.35 -8.18 -11.48
N ALA A 58 -1.86 -8.03 -12.71
CA ALA A 58 -3.22 -8.46 -13.05
C ALA A 58 -3.44 -9.97 -12.86
N ARG A 59 -2.42 -10.79 -13.16
CA ARG A 59 -2.47 -12.24 -12.90
C ARG A 59 -2.50 -12.53 -11.40
N SER A 60 -1.65 -11.87 -10.61
CA SER A 60 -1.65 -12.02 -9.14
C SER A 60 -3.00 -11.62 -8.55
N VAL A 61 -3.52 -10.44 -8.92
CA VAL A 61 -4.82 -9.96 -8.44
C VAL A 61 -5.95 -10.95 -8.77
N ARG A 62 -6.02 -11.47 -10.00
CA ARG A 62 -7.01 -12.50 -10.34
C ARG A 62 -6.88 -13.75 -9.47
N GLY A 63 -5.65 -14.22 -9.23
CA GLY A 63 -5.42 -15.35 -8.33
C GLY A 63 -5.92 -15.09 -6.90
N HIS A 64 -5.71 -13.88 -6.37
CA HIS A 64 -6.26 -13.48 -5.07
C HIS A 64 -7.79 -13.40 -5.07
N MET A 65 -8.41 -12.96 -6.18
CA MET A 65 -9.86 -12.93 -6.33
C MET A 65 -10.46 -14.34 -6.37
N ASP A 66 -9.84 -15.26 -7.11
CA ASP A 66 -10.31 -16.64 -7.25
C ASP A 66 -10.19 -17.42 -5.92
N ALA A 67 -9.18 -17.10 -5.11
CA ALA A 67 -8.94 -17.70 -3.80
C ALA A 67 -9.58 -16.94 -2.63
N TYR A 68 -10.32 -15.87 -2.91
CA TYR A 68 -10.90 -15.02 -1.87
C TYR A 68 -12.04 -15.75 -1.16
N GLU A 69 -11.90 -15.88 0.16
CA GLU A 69 -12.98 -16.30 1.06
C GLU A 69 -13.25 -15.14 2.03
N PRO A 70 -14.50 -14.64 2.12
CA PRO A 70 -14.85 -13.57 3.05
C PRO A 70 -14.56 -13.96 4.50
N LEU A 71 -14.07 -13.00 5.28
CA LEU A 71 -14.01 -13.17 6.72
C LEU A 71 -15.43 -13.36 7.26
N PRO A 72 -15.64 -14.31 8.19
CA PRO A 72 -16.92 -14.46 8.83
C PRO A 72 -17.29 -13.12 9.50
N PRO A 73 -18.57 -12.72 9.46
CA PRO A 73 -19.00 -11.49 10.11
C PRO A 73 -18.55 -11.55 11.56
N ALA A 74 -17.89 -10.49 12.02
CA ALA A 74 -17.46 -10.38 13.40
C ALA A 74 -18.67 -10.68 14.30
N GLY A 75 -18.66 -11.86 14.94
CA GLY A 75 -19.78 -12.34 15.73
C GLY A 75 -20.16 -11.27 16.75
N GLY A 76 -21.41 -10.81 16.68
CA GLY A 76 -21.95 -9.89 17.66
C GLY A 76 -21.82 -10.49 19.05
N GLN A 77 -21.16 -9.75 19.93
CA GLN A 77 -21.41 -9.84 21.37
C GLN A 77 -22.49 -8.83 21.73
#